data_AF-A0A3S0FF96-F1
#
_entry.id   AF-A0A3S0FF96-F1
#
_cell.length_a   1.000
_cell.length_b   1.000
_cell.length_c   1.000
_cell.angle_alpha   90.00
_cell.angle_beta   90.00
_cell.angle_gamma   90.00
#
_symmetry.space_group_name_H-M   'P 1'
#
loop_
_entity.id
_entity.type
_entity.pdbx_description
1 polymer ?
#
loop_
_entity_poly.entity_id
_entity_poly.type
_entity_poly.pdbx_seq_one_letter_code
_entity_poly.pdbx_strand_id
1 'polypeptide(L)'
;MWSKITSANEIKSLTQNTILIKYPINGTISDSFDDANTENTLIRIIKKIDEEINEVVLSVLAEKGELQNIFLGLDSLVFSDIKKPIDSLINDKVWWVFINNKK
;
A
#
# COMPACT_ATOMS: atom_id res chain seq x y z
N MET A 1 -5.54 -11.75 -4.82
CA MET A 1 -4.21 -11.93 -5.44
C MET A 1 -3.51 -10.59 -5.39
N TRP A 2 -2.20 -10.55 -5.10
CA TRP A 2 -1.46 -9.28 -5.12
C TRP A 2 -1.16 -8.89 -6.56
N SER A 3 -1.42 -7.62 -6.90
CA SER A 3 -1.12 -7.05 -8.21
C SER A 3 -0.21 -5.84 -8.05
N LYS A 4 0.77 -5.71 -8.93
CA LYS A 4 1.64 -4.54 -9.00
C LYS A 4 0.84 -3.36 -9.54
N ILE A 5 1.03 -2.18 -8.94
CA ILE A 5 0.39 -0.96 -9.42
C ILE A 5 1.18 -0.45 -10.64
N THR A 6 0.50 -0.34 -11.78
CA THR A 6 1.15 0.01 -13.05
C THR A 6 0.53 1.23 -13.72
N SER A 7 -0.63 1.69 -13.25
CA SER A 7 -1.32 2.82 -13.86
C SER A 7 -2.00 3.74 -12.83
N ALA A 8 -2.20 4.99 -13.22
CA ALA A 8 -2.90 5.98 -12.41
C ALA A 8 -4.38 5.62 -12.23
N ASN A 9 -5.00 5.02 -13.24
CA ASN A 9 -6.40 4.61 -13.20
C ASN A 9 -6.64 3.52 -12.16
N GLU A 10 -5.71 2.56 -12.02
CA GLU A 10 -5.77 1.56 -10.95
C GLU A 10 -5.78 2.25 -9.59
N ILE A 11 -4.85 3.19 -9.34
CA ILE A 11 -4.77 3.91 -8.06
C ILE A 11 -6.06 4.69 -7.80
N LYS A 12 -6.55 5.46 -8.77
CA LYS A 12 -7.78 6.27 -8.65
C LYS A 12 -9.03 5.43 -8.41
N SER A 13 -9.05 4.17 -8.84
CA SER A 13 -10.16 3.25 -8.58
C SER A 13 -10.15 2.66 -7.16
N LEU A 14 -9.07 2.84 -6.39
CA LEU A 14 -8.96 2.29 -5.04
C LEU A 14 -9.78 3.12 -4.05
N THR A 15 -10.38 2.44 -3.08
CA THR A 15 -11.15 3.10 -2.02
C THR A 15 -10.27 3.48 -0.84
N GLN A 16 -10.74 4.41 -0.02
CA GLN A 16 -10.19 4.60 1.32
C GLN A 16 -10.15 3.25 2.07
N ASN A 17 -9.14 3.09 2.92
CA ASN A 17 -8.81 1.88 3.66
C ASN A 17 -8.28 0.71 2.82
N THR A 18 -8.05 0.89 1.52
CA THR A 18 -7.36 -0.12 0.70
C THR A 18 -5.93 -0.34 1.20
N ILE A 19 -5.56 -1.61 1.35
CA ILE A 19 -4.23 -2.02 1.78
C ILE A 19 -3.28 -2.03 0.58
N LEU A 20 -2.18 -1.32 0.71
CA LEU A 20 -1.04 -1.34 -0.20
C LEU A 20 0.17 -1.98 0.48
N ILE A 21 1.01 -2.67 -0.28
CA ILE A 21 2.31 -3.15 0.17
C ILE A 21 3.39 -2.52 -0.68
N LYS A 22 4.40 -1.94 -0.02
CA LYS A 22 5.67 -1.60 -0.66
C LYS A 22 6.60 -2.81 -0.57
N TYR A 23 6.88 -3.44 -1.71
CA TYR A 23 7.79 -4.58 -1.86
C TYR A 23 8.57 -4.55 -3.19
N PRO A 24 9.88 -4.83 -3.17
CA PRO A 24 10.70 -4.91 -1.96
C PRO A 24 11.03 -3.51 -1.41
N ILE A 25 11.32 -3.40 -0.10
CA ILE A 25 11.80 -2.15 0.51
C ILE A 25 13.23 -1.84 0.08
N ASN A 26 14.06 -2.89 -0.06
CA ASN A 26 15.48 -2.84 -0.40
C ASN A 26 15.80 -3.95 -1.44
N GLY A 27 16.88 -3.78 -2.20
CA GLY A 27 17.29 -4.75 -3.22
C GLY A 27 16.61 -4.55 -4.59
N THR A 28 16.59 -5.61 -5.40
CA THR A 28 16.15 -5.57 -6.79
C THR A 28 14.63 -5.60 -6.90
N ILE A 29 14.06 -4.72 -7.72
CA ILE A 29 12.62 -4.69 -8.01
C ILE A 29 12.18 -6.05 -8.58
N SER A 30 11.17 -6.65 -7.97
CA SER A 30 10.58 -7.92 -8.41
C SER A 30 9.33 -7.68 -9.26
N ASP A 31 9.09 -8.54 -10.25
CA ASP A 31 7.85 -8.57 -11.05
C ASP A 31 6.84 -9.61 -10.56
N SER A 32 7.18 -10.42 -9.55
CA SER A 32 6.25 -11.29 -8.81
C SER A 32 6.27 -10.99 -7.30
N PHE A 33 5.13 -11.21 -6.65
CA PHE A 33 4.98 -11.10 -5.20
C PHE A 33 5.16 -12.46 -4.48
N ASP A 34 5.40 -13.56 -5.20
CA ASP A 34 5.39 -14.92 -4.64
C ASP A 34 6.49 -15.15 -3.58
N ASP A 35 7.63 -14.47 -3.70
CA ASP A 35 8.77 -14.57 -2.77
C ASP A 35 8.79 -13.45 -1.72
N ALA A 36 7.69 -12.73 -1.54
CA ALA A 36 7.61 -11.64 -0.59
C ALA A 36 7.68 -12.14 0.85
N ASN A 37 8.80 -11.88 1.52
CA ASN A 37 8.95 -12.09 2.95
C ASN A 37 8.58 -10.82 3.72
N THR A 38 8.23 -11.00 4.99
CA THR A 38 7.74 -9.92 5.84
C THR A 38 8.80 -8.90 6.27
N GLU A 39 10.09 -9.19 6.10
CA GLU A 39 11.21 -8.27 6.41
C GLU A 39 11.42 -7.24 5.31
N ASN A 40 11.06 -7.59 4.07
CA ASN A 40 11.23 -6.74 2.90
C ASN A 40 9.92 -6.09 2.43
N THR A 41 8.86 -6.13 3.26
CA THR A 41 7.53 -5.57 2.96
C THR A 41 7.13 -4.49 3.96
N LEU A 42 6.63 -3.35 3.47
CA LEU A 42 5.97 -2.35 4.32
C LEU A 42 4.48 -2.25 3.94
N ILE A 43 3.62 -2.37 4.94
CA ILE A 43 2.17 -2.25 4.76
C ILE A 43 1.76 -0.78 4.90
N ARG A 44 0.91 -0.32 3.98
CA ARG A 44 0.33 1.02 3.96
C ARG A 44 -1.17 0.91 3.73
N ILE A 45 -1.89 1.94 4.14
CA ILE A 45 -3.32 2.07 3.89
C ILE A 45 -3.58 3.38 3.15
N ILE A 46 -4.47 3.35 2.15
CA ILE A 46 -4.97 4.56 1.51
C ILE A 46 -5.90 5.30 2.47
N LYS A 47 -5.51 6.51 2.87
CA LYS A 47 -6.34 7.40 3.70
C LYS A 47 -7.22 8.30 2.84
N LYS A 48 -6.64 8.85 1.77
CA LYS A 48 -7.31 9.75 0.84
C LYS A 48 -6.62 9.68 -0.52
N ILE A 49 -7.39 9.81 -1.59
CA ILE A 49 -6.90 10.11 -2.93
C ILE A 49 -7.38 11.52 -3.27
N ASP A 50 -6.46 12.39 -3.63
CA ASP A 50 -6.73 13.76 -4.02
C ASP A 50 -6.54 13.89 -5.54
N GLU A 51 -7.64 13.80 -6.28
CA GLU A 51 -7.60 13.79 -7.75
C GLU A 51 -7.25 15.15 -8.35
N GLU A 52 -7.56 16.25 -7.66
CA GLU A 52 -7.29 17.61 -8.13
C GLU A 52 -5.79 17.88 -8.26
N ILE A 53 -5.01 17.34 -7.32
CA ILE A 53 -3.55 17.49 -7.27
C ILE A 53 -2.79 16.19 -7.58
N ASN A 54 -3.50 15.14 -8.03
CA ASN A 54 -2.94 13.83 -8.41
C ASN A 54 -2.06 13.20 -7.31
N GLU A 55 -2.53 13.23 -6.05
CA GLU A 55 -1.80 12.77 -4.87
C GLU A 55 -2.56 11.66 -4.14
N VAL A 56 -1.83 10.73 -3.52
CA VAL A 56 -2.36 9.76 -2.57
C VAL A 56 -1.77 10.01 -1.19
N VAL A 57 -2.65 10.01 -0.18
CA VAL A 57 -2.30 10.07 1.23
C VAL A 57 -2.30 8.66 1.77
N LEU A 58 -1.13 8.18 2.19
CA LEU A 58 -0.91 6.85 2.73
C LEU A 58 -0.61 6.91 4.22
N SER A 59 -1.20 6.02 4.99
CA SER A 59 -0.88 5.85 6.41
C SER A 59 -0.03 4.59 6.63
N VAL A 60 0.88 4.65 7.60
CA VAL A 60 1.71 3.52 7.99
C VAL A 60 0.93 2.62 8.96
N LEU A 61 0.84 1.32 8.63
CA LEU A 61 0.42 0.30 9.58
C LEU A 61 1.66 -0.12 10.38
N ALA A 62 1.60 -0.07 11.71
CA ALA A 62 2.72 -0.32 12.61
C ALA A 62 3.37 -1.72 12.45
N GLU A 63 4.59 -1.87 12.97
CA GLU A 63 5.47 -3.04 12.81
C GLU A 63 4.89 -4.36 13.34
N LYS A 64 5.47 -5.48 12.85
CA LYS A 64 5.11 -6.90 13.01
C LYS A 64 4.53 -7.39 14.36
N GLY A 65 4.76 -6.69 15.47
CA GLY A 65 4.20 -7.04 16.78
C GLY A 65 2.74 -6.63 17.00
N GLU A 66 2.23 -5.63 16.26
CA GLU A 66 0.93 -5.01 16.52
C GLU A 66 -0.20 -5.47 15.57
N LEU A 67 0.11 -6.31 14.58
CA LEU A 67 -0.88 -6.87 13.65
C LEU A 67 -1.99 -7.66 14.36
N GLN A 68 -1.70 -8.28 15.51
CA GLN A 68 -2.71 -8.98 16.31
C GLN A 68 -3.71 -8.01 16.98
N ASN A 69 -3.29 -6.78 17.32
CA ASN A 69 -4.15 -5.78 17.95
C ASN A 69 -5.11 -5.10 16.96
N ILE A 70 -4.75 -5.05 15.68
CA ILE A 70 -5.57 -4.45 14.61
C ILE A 70 -6.82 -5.30 14.32
N PHE A 71 -6.75 -6.63 14.51
CA PHE A 71 -7.93 -7.50 14.40
C PHE A 71 -8.88 -7.41 15.60
N LEU A 72 -8.49 -6.74 16.70
CA LEU A 72 -9.25 -6.66 17.96
C LEU A 72 -10.04 -5.36 18.17
N GLY A 73 -10.05 -4.45 17.18
CA GLY A 73 -10.90 -3.25 17.23
C GLY A 73 -10.46 -2.18 18.25
N LEU A 74 -9.15 -2.03 18.48
CA LEU A 74 -8.59 -0.96 19.30
C LEU A 74 -8.07 0.20 18.45
N ASP A 75 -8.39 1.41 18.88
CA ASP A 75 -8.16 2.69 18.22
C ASP A 75 -6.70 2.97 17.83
N SER A 76 -6.56 3.39 16.57
CA SER A 76 -5.52 4.26 15.98
C SER A 76 -4.05 4.02 16.37
N LEU A 77 -3.38 3.13 15.67
CA LEU A 77 -1.93 3.20 15.45
C LEU A 77 -1.66 3.66 14.01
N VAL A 78 -1.97 4.93 13.74
CA VAL A 78 -1.65 5.61 12.48
C VAL A 78 -0.35 6.38 12.69
N PHE A 79 0.76 5.80 12.25
CA PHE A 79 1.99 6.57 12.09
C PHE A 79 1.90 7.39 10.80
N SER A 80 2.46 8.61 10.90
CA SER A 80 2.44 9.74 9.96
C SER A 80 1.86 9.51 8.57
N ASP A 81 0.97 10.42 8.16
CA ASP A 81 0.49 10.48 6.79
C ASP A 81 1.65 10.83 5.84
N ILE A 82 1.83 9.99 4.83
CA ILE A 82 2.78 10.21 3.74
C ILE A 82 1.99 10.62 2.51
N LYS A 83 2.30 11.80 2.02
CA LYS A 83 1.79 12.32 0.76
C LYS A 83 2.71 11.90 -0.38
N LYS A 84 2.17 11.27 -1.42
CA LYS A 84 2.93 10.87 -2.60
C LYS A 84 2.15 11.18 -3.88
N PRO A 85 2.79 11.77 -4.89
CA PRO A 85 2.20 11.86 -6.22
C PRO A 85 1.88 10.48 -6.78
N ILE A 86 0.75 10.34 -7.48
CA ILE A 86 0.30 9.08 -8.09
C ILE A 86 1.38 8.53 -9.05
N ASP A 87 2.03 9.39 -9.84
CA ASP A 87 3.07 8.97 -10.78
C ASP A 87 4.31 8.42 -10.07
N SER A 88 4.62 8.90 -8.85
CA SER A 88 5.72 8.35 -8.05
C SER A 88 5.42 6.91 -7.63
N LEU A 89 4.18 6.56 -7.28
CA LEU A 89 3.84 5.17 -6.93
C LEU A 89 4.04 4.22 -8.12
N ILE A 90 3.73 4.67 -9.32
CA ILE A 90 3.88 3.88 -10.54
C ILE A 90 5.37 3.72 -10.88
N ASN A 91 6.12 4.83 -10.88
CA ASN A 91 7.54 4.85 -11.22
C ASN A 91 8.42 4.10 -10.22
N ASP A 92 8.02 4.09 -8.95
CA ASP A 92 8.70 3.34 -7.88
C ASP A 92 8.72 1.83 -8.20
N LYS A 93 7.73 1.30 -8.95
CA LYS A 93 7.60 -0.13 -9.31
C LYS A 93 7.71 -1.11 -8.14
N VAL A 94 7.48 -0.65 -6.92
CA VAL A 94 7.51 -1.49 -5.71
C VAL A 94 6.17 -1.50 -4.99
N TRP A 95 5.13 -0.90 -5.56
CA TRP A 95 3.82 -0.82 -4.91
C TRP A 95 2.88 -1.90 -5.42
N TRP A 96 2.26 -2.60 -4.49
CA TRP A 96 1.37 -3.71 -4.72
C TRP A 96 0.05 -3.48 -3.99
N VAL A 97 -1.05 -3.96 -4.58
CA VAL A 97 -2.40 -3.88 -4.00
C VAL A 97 -3.03 -5.26 -3.98
N PHE A 98 -3.81 -5.55 -2.94
CA PHE A 98 -4.56 -6.80 -2.88
C PHE A 98 -5.85 -6.66 -3.67
N ILE A 99 -5.94 -7.36 -4.79
CA ILE A 99 -7.18 -7.42 -5.58
C ILE A 99 -7.95 -8.65 -5.12
N ASN A 100 -9.08 -8.41 -4.45
CA ASN A 100 -10.04 -9.44 -4.15
C ASN A 100 -10.92 -9.64 -5.39
N ASN A 101 -10.66 -10.69 -6.18
CA ASN A 101 -11.47 -11.04 -7.35
C ASN A 101 -12.84 -11.64 -6.96
N LYS A 102 -13.54 -11.02 -6.01
CA LYS A 102 -14.94 -11.35 -5.74
C LYS A 102 -15.81 -10.49 -6.66
N LYS A 103 -16.21 -11.10 -7.78
CA LYS A 103 -17.42 -10.72 -8.52
C LYS A 103 -18.65 -10.93 -7.64
#